data_AF-A0A7G5N1R1-F1
#
_entry.id   AF-A0A7G5N1R1-F1
#
_cell.length_a   1.000
_cell.length_b   1.000
_cell.length_c   1.000
_cell.angle_alpha   90.00
_cell.angle_beta   90.00
_cell.angle_gamma   90.00
#
_symmetry.space_group_name_H-M   'P 1'
#
loop_
_entity.id
_entity.type
_entity.pdbx_description
1 polymer ?
#
loop_
_entity_poly.entity_id
_entity_poly.type
_entity_poly.pdbx_seq_one_letter_code
_entity_poly.pdbx_strand_id
1 'polypeptide(L)'
;MNGLNRNFLQSLSENIIAADSFIPFSQYYTDCCPRFTVCKKIIKSGQAVCAAGVFVWLFIVFLSTVFSRNPYPEMKYELMPFWSYAYTLQYHSVSMAEEIFLNVLLLMPMGVLLYAAFGRRIGIIRIVAAGFAVSFCIEFLQLVLKRGLFEWDDMIHNTLGVYLGCWMCKKVMDICKKR
;
A
#
# COMPACT_ATOMS: atom_id res chain seq x y z
N MET A 1 46.29 -57.16 18.24
CA MET A 1 45.81 -56.35 17.10
C MET A 1 44.60 -55.50 17.53
N ASN A 2 44.77 -54.60 18.53
CA ASN A 2 43.65 -53.88 19.18
C ASN A 2 43.75 -52.34 19.07
N GLY A 3 44.65 -51.83 18.22
CA GLY A 3 44.89 -50.39 18.06
C GLY A 3 44.16 -49.75 16.87
N LEU A 4 43.96 -50.48 15.77
CA LEU A 4 43.41 -49.92 14.53
C LEU A 4 41.90 -49.65 14.59
N ASN A 5 41.17 -50.42 15.39
CA ASN A 5 39.70 -50.35 15.46
C ASN A 5 39.20 -49.15 16.30
N ARG A 6 39.97 -48.69 17.30
CA ARG A 6 39.60 -47.53 18.12
C ARG A 6 39.72 -46.21 17.36
N ASN A 7 40.76 -46.06 16.54
CA ASN A 7 40.97 -44.82 15.78
C ASN A 7 39.94 -44.66 14.66
N PHE A 8 39.48 -45.75 14.05
CA PHE A 8 38.42 -45.72 13.04
C PHE A 8 37.05 -45.39 13.64
N LEU A 9 36.73 -45.96 14.81
CA LEU A 9 35.50 -45.64 15.54
C LEU A 9 35.50 -44.20 16.08
N GLN A 10 36.67 -43.68 16.47
CA GLN A 10 36.80 -42.29 16.91
C GLN A 10 36.62 -41.31 15.75
N SER A 11 37.20 -41.61 14.58
CA SER A 11 36.99 -40.84 13.35
C SER A 11 35.53 -40.88 12.86
N LEU A 12 34.85 -42.02 12.98
CA LEU A 12 33.41 -42.12 12.69
C LEU A 12 32.57 -41.31 13.69
N SER A 13 32.92 -41.32 14.98
CA SER A 13 32.21 -40.53 16.00
C SER A 13 32.37 -39.02 15.79
N GLU A 14 33.55 -38.56 15.41
CA GLU A 14 33.82 -37.14 15.16
C GLU A 14 33.14 -36.64 13.87
N ASN A 15 33.05 -37.48 12.84
CA ASN A 15 32.32 -37.15 11.61
C ASN A 15 30.79 -37.17 11.77
N ILE A 16 30.25 -38.05 12.63
CA ILE A 16 28.82 -38.05 12.97
C ILE A 16 28.47 -36.79 13.78
N ILE A 17 29.32 -36.37 14.71
CA ILE A 17 29.11 -35.16 15.51
C ILE A 17 29.24 -33.89 14.65
N ALA A 18 30.11 -33.89 13.62
CA ALA A 18 30.21 -32.78 12.67
C ALA A 18 28.98 -32.66 11.75
N ALA A 19 28.33 -33.78 11.41
CA ALA A 19 27.12 -33.81 10.59
C ALA A 19 25.85 -33.29 11.32
N ASP A 20 25.87 -33.24 12.66
CA ASP A 20 24.80 -32.67 13.50
C ASP A 20 24.87 -31.14 13.66
N SER A 21 25.76 -30.47 12.92
CA SER A 21 25.73 -29.00 12.73
C SER A 21 24.64 -28.55 11.72
N PHE A 22 23.59 -29.37 11.57
CA PHE A 22 22.35 -28.97 10.89
C PHE A 22 21.62 -27.97 11.78
N ILE A 23 21.97 -26.69 11.63
CA ILE A 23 21.20 -25.57 12.15
C ILE A 23 19.74 -25.83 11.72
N PRO A 24 18.80 -26.03 12.66
CA PRO A 24 17.44 -26.39 12.29
C PRO A 24 16.86 -25.23 11.47
N PHE A 25 16.41 -25.54 10.26
CA PHE A 25 15.83 -24.61 9.27
C PHE A 25 14.70 -23.73 9.86
N SER A 26 14.15 -24.08 11.03
CA SER A 26 13.16 -23.29 11.77
C SER A 26 13.70 -22.00 12.40
N GLN A 27 15.00 -21.88 12.64
CA GLN A 27 15.58 -20.74 13.36
C GLN A 27 15.82 -19.52 12.45
N TYR A 28 15.95 -19.73 11.13
CA TYR A 28 16.11 -18.66 10.13
C TYR A 28 14.81 -17.91 9.84
N TYR A 29 13.64 -18.54 10.05
CA TYR A 29 12.34 -17.91 9.85
C TYR A 29 11.87 -17.08 11.06
N THR A 30 12.36 -17.36 12.26
CA THR A 30 11.92 -16.67 13.48
C THR A 30 12.48 -15.26 13.64
N ASP A 31 13.59 -14.93 12.99
CA ASP A 31 14.17 -13.57 13.03
C ASP A 31 13.56 -12.61 11.98
N CYS A 32 12.77 -13.12 11.03
CA CYS A 32 11.98 -12.32 10.09
C CYS A 32 10.53 -12.12 10.53
N CYS A 33 10.12 -12.60 11.70
CA CYS A 33 8.79 -12.31 12.22
C CYS A 33 8.85 -10.94 12.92
N PRO A 34 8.32 -9.84 12.33
CA PRO A 34 8.25 -8.59 13.06
C PRO A 34 7.42 -8.90 14.30
N ARG A 35 8.03 -8.71 15.48
CA ARG A 35 7.34 -8.80 16.75
C ARG A 35 6.18 -7.81 16.68
N PHE A 36 5.01 -8.31 16.31
CA PHE A 36 3.74 -7.62 16.35
C PHE A 36 3.40 -7.51 17.84
N THR A 37 4.13 -6.65 18.53
CA THR A 37 3.73 -6.17 19.83
C THR A 37 2.44 -5.42 19.57
N VAL A 38 1.30 -6.09 19.76
CA VAL A 38 -0.01 -5.46 19.80
C VAL A 38 -0.03 -4.63 21.08
N CYS A 39 0.61 -3.47 21.03
CA CYS A 39 0.35 -2.40 21.96
C CYS A 39 -1.12 -2.05 21.80
N LYS A 40 -1.98 -2.51 22.72
CA LYS A 40 -3.35 -1.99 22.88
C LYS A 40 -3.22 -0.50 23.22
N LYS A 41 -3.10 0.31 22.19
CA LYS A 41 -2.82 1.74 22.30
C LYS A 41 -4.15 2.46 22.19
N ILE A 42 -4.55 3.10 23.30
CA ILE A 42 -5.80 3.87 23.39
C ILE A 42 -5.81 4.90 22.25
N ILE A 43 -6.81 4.78 21.37
CA ILE A 43 -7.03 5.70 20.25
C ILE A 43 -7.54 7.01 20.86
N LYS A 44 -6.86 8.13 20.59
CA LYS A 44 -7.35 9.44 21.03
C LYS A 44 -8.61 9.80 20.26
N SER A 45 -9.54 10.53 20.86
CA SER A 45 -10.80 10.97 20.22
C SER A 45 -10.57 11.61 18.84
N GLY A 46 -9.57 12.49 18.70
CA GLY A 46 -9.22 13.09 17.40
C GLY A 46 -8.75 12.07 16.34
N GLN A 47 -8.06 11.00 16.73
CA GLN A 47 -7.65 9.93 15.80
C GLN A 47 -8.88 9.13 15.33
N ALA A 48 -9.85 8.89 16.22
CA ALA A 48 -11.08 8.20 15.89
C ALA A 48 -11.94 9.01 14.90
N VAL A 49 -12.04 10.33 15.10
CA VAL A 49 -12.74 11.24 14.17
C VAL A 49 -12.09 11.21 12.79
N CYS A 50 -10.76 11.31 12.70
CA CYS A 50 -10.05 11.24 11.42
C CYS A 50 -10.25 9.87 10.73
N ALA A 51 -10.18 8.78 11.48
CA ALA A 51 -10.42 7.44 10.95
C ALA A 51 -11.85 7.27 10.44
N ALA A 52 -12.87 7.73 11.19
CA ALA A 52 -14.25 7.75 10.74
C ALA A 52 -14.42 8.60 9.47
N GLY A 53 -13.76 9.77 9.41
CA GLY A 53 -13.72 10.61 8.23
C GLY A 53 -13.17 9.91 6.99
N VAL A 54 -12.15 9.06 7.15
CA VAL A 54 -11.63 8.23 6.03
C VAL A 54 -12.71 7.27 5.53
N PHE A 55 -13.40 6.57 6.42
CA PHE A 55 -14.46 5.65 6.02
C PHE A 55 -15.61 6.37 5.31
N VAL A 56 -16.04 7.52 5.84
CA VAL A 56 -17.09 8.34 5.20
C VAL A 56 -16.63 8.83 3.82
N TRP A 57 -15.40 9.32 3.71
CA TRP A 57 -14.84 9.78 2.44
C TRP A 57 -14.78 8.66 1.40
N LEU A 58 -14.23 7.50 1.78
CA LEU A 58 -14.15 6.35 0.88
C LEU A 58 -15.51 5.82 0.49
N PHE A 59 -16.50 5.85 1.39
CA PHE A 59 -17.88 5.49 1.07
C PHE A 59 -18.47 6.43 0.01
N ILE A 60 -18.28 7.75 0.14
CA ILE A 60 -18.72 8.73 -0.86
C ILE A 60 -18.03 8.50 -2.21
N VAL A 61 -16.71 8.31 -2.20
CA VAL A 61 -15.93 8.02 -3.42
C VAL A 61 -16.46 6.76 -4.10
N PHE A 62 -16.69 5.68 -3.33
CA PHE A 62 -17.20 4.44 -3.89
C PHE A 62 -18.61 4.58 -4.47
N LEU A 63 -19.49 5.30 -3.77
CA LEU A 63 -20.83 5.63 -4.28
C LEU A 63 -20.77 6.44 -5.58
N SER A 64 -19.91 7.46 -5.64
CA SER A 64 -19.83 8.34 -6.81
C SER A 64 -19.17 7.66 -8.01
N THR A 65 -18.15 6.82 -7.81
CA THR A 65 -17.39 6.23 -8.91
C THR A 65 -17.99 4.92 -9.43
N VAL A 66 -18.58 4.10 -8.56
CA VAL A 66 -19.06 2.76 -8.91
C VAL A 66 -20.57 2.72 -9.14
N PHE A 67 -21.35 3.38 -8.29
CA PHE A 67 -22.81 3.29 -8.35
C PHE A 67 -23.45 4.38 -9.22
N SER A 68 -22.90 5.59 -9.26
CA SER A 68 -23.48 6.71 -10.02
C SER A 68 -23.14 6.71 -11.52
N ARG A 69 -22.09 6.01 -11.97
CA ARG A 69 -21.72 5.94 -13.39
C ARG A 69 -22.63 4.97 -14.15
N ASN A 70 -23.00 5.30 -15.39
CA ASN A 70 -23.74 4.38 -16.26
C ASN A 70 -22.86 3.18 -16.68
N PRO A 71 -23.42 1.96 -16.83
CA PRO A 71 -22.64 0.81 -17.26
C PRO A 71 -22.35 0.90 -18.77
N TYR A 72 -21.14 0.50 -19.15
CA TYR A 72 -20.77 0.28 -20.54
C TYR A 72 -21.26 -1.10 -21.01
N PRO A 73 -21.55 -1.26 -22.32
CA PRO A 73 -21.96 -2.55 -22.89
C PRO A 73 -20.86 -3.62 -22.75
N GLU A 74 -19.60 -3.20 -22.88
CA GLU A 74 -18.41 -4.05 -22.83
C GLU A 74 -17.43 -3.58 -21.75
N MET A 75 -16.57 -4.49 -21.30
CA MET A 75 -15.45 -4.14 -20.42
C MET A 75 -14.42 -3.36 -21.21
N LYS A 76 -13.97 -2.22 -20.68
CA LYS A 76 -12.90 -1.42 -21.29
C LYS A 76 -11.70 -1.38 -20.35
N TYR A 77 -10.51 -1.53 -20.91
CA TYR A 77 -9.25 -1.41 -20.18
C TYR A 77 -8.20 -0.78 -21.10
N GLU A 78 -7.36 0.08 -20.54
CA GLU A 78 -6.15 0.58 -21.20
C GLU A 78 -4.95 0.16 -20.34
N LEU A 79 -4.18 -0.79 -20.87
CA LEU A 79 -3.08 -1.41 -20.13
C LEU A 79 -1.76 -0.70 -20.39
N MET A 80 -1.71 0.22 -21.35
CA MET A 80 -0.49 0.97 -21.61
C MET A 80 -0.29 2.05 -20.54
N PRO A 81 0.78 1.95 -19.72
CA PRO A 81 1.07 2.99 -18.74
C PRO A 81 1.49 4.28 -19.45
N PHE A 82 1.11 5.40 -18.84
CA PHE A 82 1.36 6.78 -19.27
C PHE A 82 0.69 7.18 -20.60
N TRP A 83 -0.32 6.44 -21.05
CA TRP A 83 -1.02 6.79 -22.28
C TRP A 83 -1.78 8.11 -22.15
N SER A 84 -2.39 8.39 -20.99
CA SER A 84 -3.16 9.62 -20.77
C SER A 84 -2.27 10.86 -20.88
N TYR A 85 -1.00 10.75 -20.46
CA TYR A 85 0.00 11.79 -20.66
C TYR A 85 0.41 11.95 -22.12
N ALA A 86 0.69 10.83 -22.81
CA ALA A 86 1.05 10.88 -24.22
C ALA A 86 -0.06 11.52 -25.08
N TYR A 87 -1.31 11.14 -24.81
CA TYR A 87 -2.49 11.71 -25.46
C TYR A 87 -2.64 13.21 -25.13
N THR A 88 -2.53 13.60 -23.86
CA THR A 88 -2.62 15.01 -23.45
C THR A 88 -1.56 15.87 -24.13
N LEU A 89 -0.31 15.38 -24.23
CA LEU A 89 0.79 16.09 -24.88
C LEU A 89 0.63 16.17 -26.40
N GLN A 90 0.17 15.10 -27.03
CA GLN A 90 0.00 15.05 -28.49
C GLN A 90 -1.18 15.90 -28.97
N TYR A 91 -2.28 15.91 -28.22
CA TYR A 91 -3.54 16.53 -28.63
C TYR A 91 -3.87 17.82 -27.86
N HIS A 92 -3.02 18.26 -26.93
CA HIS A 92 -3.26 19.40 -26.05
C HIS A 92 -4.65 19.37 -25.39
N SER A 93 -5.09 18.17 -25.00
CA SER A 93 -6.44 17.95 -24.48
C SER A 93 -6.56 18.44 -23.03
N VAL A 94 -7.25 19.57 -22.86
CA VAL A 94 -7.55 20.12 -21.53
C VAL A 94 -8.44 19.17 -20.72
N SER A 95 -9.39 18.49 -21.37
CA SER A 95 -10.30 17.55 -20.69
C SER A 95 -9.56 16.37 -20.07
N MET A 96 -8.57 15.81 -20.77
CA MET A 96 -7.78 14.70 -20.23
C MET A 96 -6.85 15.17 -19.09
N ALA A 97 -6.32 16.40 -19.17
CA ALA A 97 -5.57 16.99 -18.08
C ALA A 97 -6.44 17.20 -16.82
N GLU A 98 -7.71 17.59 -17.00
CA GLU A 98 -8.69 17.69 -15.91
C GLU A 98 -8.97 16.33 -15.27
N GLU A 99 -9.13 15.26 -16.07
CA GLU A 99 -9.32 13.90 -15.57
C GLU A 99 -8.13 13.44 -14.71
N ILE A 100 -6.90 13.60 -15.21
CA ILE A 100 -5.67 13.32 -14.47
C ILE A 100 -5.64 14.10 -13.13
N PHE A 101 -5.98 15.39 -13.17
CA PHE A 101 -6.00 16.24 -11.98
C PHE A 101 -7.06 15.78 -10.96
N LEU A 102 -8.27 15.45 -11.42
CA LEU A 102 -9.35 14.95 -10.56
C LEU A 102 -9.00 13.60 -9.94
N ASN A 103 -8.32 12.71 -10.67
CA ASN A 103 -7.82 11.44 -10.13
C ASN A 103 -6.79 11.67 -9.03
N VAL A 104 -5.87 12.64 -9.19
CA VAL A 104 -4.96 13.01 -8.09
C VAL A 104 -5.72 13.56 -6.87
N LEU A 105 -6.78 14.34 -7.08
CA LEU A 105 -7.55 14.90 -5.97
C LEU A 105 -8.43 13.87 -5.25
N LEU A 106 -8.85 12.80 -5.93
CA LEU A 106 -9.86 11.85 -5.42
C LEU A 106 -9.45 11.19 -4.08
N LEU A 107 -8.24 10.67 -3.99
CA LEU A 107 -7.72 10.03 -2.77
C LEU A 107 -6.86 10.96 -1.89
N MET A 108 -6.67 12.22 -2.27
CA MET A 108 -5.90 13.17 -1.48
C MET A 108 -6.46 13.36 -0.04
N PRO A 109 -7.78 13.50 0.18
CA PRO A 109 -8.33 13.64 1.53
C PRO A 109 -8.07 12.42 2.42
N MET A 110 -8.06 11.20 1.85
CA MET A 110 -7.66 9.99 2.58
C MET A 110 -6.24 10.11 3.11
N GLY A 111 -5.29 10.61 2.31
CA GLY A 111 -3.91 10.84 2.72
C GLY A 111 -3.78 11.84 3.87
N VAL A 112 -4.51 12.96 3.80
CA VAL A 112 -4.56 13.97 4.87
C VAL A 112 -5.09 13.37 6.17
N LEU A 113 -6.25 12.71 6.12
CA LEU A 113 -6.92 12.18 7.30
C LEU A 113 -6.14 11.02 7.94
N LEU A 114 -5.60 10.09 7.15
CA LEU A 114 -4.77 9.00 7.66
C LEU A 114 -3.46 9.50 8.25
N TYR A 115 -2.83 10.51 7.65
CA TYR A 115 -1.62 11.09 8.22
C TYR A 115 -1.92 11.83 9.53
N ALA A 116 -3.02 12.60 9.59
CA ALA A 116 -3.46 13.26 10.82
C ALA A 116 -3.78 12.25 11.94
N ALA A 117 -4.43 11.13 11.61
CA ALA A 117 -4.76 10.08 12.55
C ALA A 117 -3.52 9.31 13.02
N PHE A 118 -2.70 8.83 12.09
CA PHE A 118 -1.70 7.79 12.36
C PHE A 118 -0.32 8.05 11.75
N GLY A 119 -0.13 9.08 10.93
CA GLY A 119 1.07 9.29 10.10
C GLY A 119 2.39 9.27 10.86
N ARG A 120 2.45 9.86 12.06
CA ARG A 120 3.66 9.81 12.91
C ARG A 120 3.98 8.43 13.47
N ARG A 121 3.01 7.51 13.53
CA ARG A 121 3.18 6.14 14.06
C ARG A 121 3.45 5.12 12.96
N ILE A 122 2.71 5.18 11.85
CA ILE A 122 2.77 4.16 10.79
C ILE A 122 3.70 4.55 9.63
N GLY A 123 4.01 5.84 9.48
CA GLY A 123 4.84 6.36 8.39
C GLY A 123 4.05 6.55 7.07
N ILE A 124 4.55 7.44 6.22
CA ILE A 124 3.90 7.81 4.95
C ILE A 124 3.81 6.63 3.99
N ILE A 125 4.87 5.81 3.90
CA ILE A 125 4.92 4.67 2.97
C ILE A 125 3.75 3.70 3.20
N ARG A 126 3.40 3.41 4.46
CA ARG A 126 2.27 2.51 4.77
C ARG A 126 0.92 3.12 4.41
N ILE A 127 0.78 4.45 4.54
CA ILE A 127 -0.44 5.16 4.13
C ILE A 127 -0.56 5.14 2.61
N VAL A 128 0.54 5.41 1.90
CA VAL A 128 0.59 5.35 0.43
C VAL A 128 0.28 3.95 -0.08
N ALA A 129 0.84 2.90 0.54
CA ALA A 129 0.52 1.51 0.19
C ALA A 129 -0.97 1.18 0.40
N ALA A 130 -1.57 1.66 1.50
CA ALA A 130 -3.02 1.52 1.71
C ALA A 130 -3.83 2.30 0.66
N GLY A 131 -3.36 3.49 0.27
CA GLY A 131 -3.92 4.28 -0.82
C GLY A 131 -3.90 3.56 -2.17
N PHE A 132 -2.77 2.96 -2.51
CA PHE A 132 -2.63 2.13 -3.71
C PHE A 132 -3.59 0.94 -3.70
N ALA A 133 -3.70 0.23 -2.57
CA ALA A 133 -4.64 -0.89 -2.44
C ALA A 133 -6.10 -0.43 -2.60
N VAL A 134 -6.48 0.70 -2.02
CA VAL A 134 -7.82 1.30 -2.20
C VAL A 134 -8.05 1.68 -3.66
N SER A 135 -7.08 2.32 -4.32
CA SER A 135 -7.18 2.67 -5.73
C SER A 135 -7.36 1.44 -6.61
N PHE A 136 -6.59 0.38 -6.38
CA PHE A 136 -6.74 -0.88 -7.08
C PHE A 136 -8.14 -1.48 -6.89
N CYS A 137 -8.68 -1.45 -5.67
CA CYS A 137 -10.04 -1.92 -5.41
C CYS A 137 -11.10 -1.11 -6.17
N ILE A 138 -10.95 0.21 -6.26
CA ILE A 138 -11.87 1.08 -7.01
C ILE A 138 -11.85 0.71 -8.50
N GLU A 139 -10.68 0.71 -9.12
CA GLU A 139 -10.51 0.38 -10.54
C GLU A 139 -10.99 -1.04 -10.87
N PHE A 140 -10.63 -2.00 -10.02
CA PHE A 140 -11.05 -3.40 -10.18
C PHE A 140 -12.57 -3.56 -10.10
N LEU A 141 -13.23 -2.88 -9.16
CA LEU A 141 -14.68 -2.92 -9.02
C LEU A 141 -15.39 -2.20 -10.17
N GLN A 142 -14.84 -1.10 -10.67
CA GLN A 142 -15.33 -0.43 -11.87
C GLN A 142 -15.21 -1.31 -13.11
N LEU A 143 -14.12 -2.07 -13.26
CA LEU A 143 -13.93 -3.03 -14.35
C LEU A 143 -14.94 -4.18 -14.28
N VAL A 144 -15.06 -4.85 -13.13
CA VAL A 144 -15.97 -5.99 -12.92
C VAL A 144 -17.43 -5.59 -13.13
N LEU A 145 -17.81 -4.39 -12.71
CA LEU A 145 -19.17 -3.88 -12.86
C LEU A 145 -19.42 -3.18 -14.21
N LYS A 146 -18.41 -3.14 -15.09
CA LYS A 146 -18.44 -2.44 -16.39
C LYS A 146 -18.79 -0.95 -16.28
N ARG A 147 -18.35 -0.29 -15.22
CA ARG A 147 -18.67 1.12 -14.90
C ARG A 147 -17.53 2.10 -15.24
N GLY A 148 -16.36 1.61 -15.59
CA GLY A 148 -15.19 2.44 -15.89
C GLY A 148 -14.22 1.80 -16.87
N LEU A 149 -13.25 2.61 -17.31
CA LEU A 149 -12.07 2.19 -18.05
C LEU A 149 -11.01 1.84 -17.00
N PHE A 150 -10.50 0.62 -17.01
CA PHE A 150 -9.40 0.26 -16.11
C PHE A 150 -8.09 0.85 -16.63
N GLU A 151 -7.51 1.79 -15.89
CA GLU A 151 -6.28 2.50 -16.28
C GLU A 151 -5.20 2.40 -15.18
N TRP A 152 -3.99 2.02 -15.58
CA TRP A 152 -2.83 2.05 -14.67
C TRP A 152 -2.48 3.47 -14.22
N ASP A 153 -2.71 4.45 -15.09
CA ASP A 153 -2.45 5.86 -14.82
C ASP A 153 -3.32 6.37 -13.68
N ASP A 154 -4.59 6.00 -13.65
CA ASP A 154 -5.53 6.35 -12.59
C ASP A 154 -5.07 5.81 -11.23
N MET A 155 -4.56 4.58 -11.19
CA MET A 155 -3.98 4.02 -9.98
C MET A 155 -2.76 4.83 -9.48
N ILE A 156 -1.91 5.28 -10.41
CA ILE A 156 -0.73 6.09 -10.10
C ILE A 156 -1.16 7.47 -9.59
N HIS A 157 -2.11 8.13 -10.25
CA HIS A 157 -2.59 9.47 -9.89
C HIS A 157 -3.28 9.47 -8.54
N ASN A 158 -4.19 8.53 -8.30
CA ASN A 158 -4.86 8.35 -7.02
C ASN A 158 -3.83 8.13 -5.88
N THR A 159 -2.82 7.28 -6.12
CA THR A 159 -1.74 7.02 -5.16
C THR A 159 -0.88 8.27 -4.91
N LEU A 160 -0.60 9.05 -5.96
CA LEU A 160 0.08 10.34 -5.86
C LEU A 160 -0.74 11.33 -5.01
N GLY A 161 -2.06 11.34 -5.17
CA GLY A 161 -2.99 12.10 -4.34
C GLY A 161 -2.81 11.82 -2.84
N VAL A 162 -2.79 10.53 -2.48
CA VAL A 162 -2.56 10.09 -1.09
C VAL A 162 -1.22 10.58 -0.56
N TYR A 163 -0.15 10.46 -1.35
CA TYR A 163 1.17 10.96 -0.98
C TYR A 163 1.17 12.48 -0.76
N LEU A 164 0.58 13.25 -1.68
CA LEU A 164 0.48 14.72 -1.57
C LEU A 164 -0.32 15.12 -0.33
N GLY A 165 -1.44 14.46 -0.06
CA GLY A 165 -2.23 14.68 1.15
C GLY A 165 -1.44 14.42 2.43
N CYS A 166 -0.67 13.33 2.48
CA CYS A 166 0.24 13.03 3.59
C CYS A 166 1.30 14.12 3.77
N TRP A 167 1.94 14.54 2.66
CA TRP A 167 3.00 15.54 2.67
C TRP A 167 2.49 16.91 3.14
N MET A 168 1.34 17.35 2.64
CA MET A 168 0.69 18.60 3.05
C MET A 168 0.37 18.57 4.55
N CYS A 169 -0.28 17.50 5.02
CA CYS A 169 -0.64 17.34 6.43
C CYS A 169 0.60 17.35 7.33
N LYS A 170 1.66 16.62 6.92
CA LYS A 170 2.95 16.63 7.61
C LYS A 170 3.52 18.04 7.73
N LYS A 171 3.58 18.79 6.62
CA LYS A 171 4.12 20.15 6.60
C LYS A 171 3.35 21.08 7.53
N VAL A 172 2.01 21.05 7.47
CA VAL A 172 1.15 21.86 8.35
C VAL A 172 1.40 21.53 9.82
N MET A 173 1.41 20.23 10.18
CA MET A 173 1.67 19.81 11.56
C MET A 173 3.08 20.16 12.07
N ASP A 174 4.08 20.15 11.18
CA ASP A 174 5.46 20.50 11.52
C ASP A 174 5.60 22.03 11.73
N ILE A 175 4.86 22.85 10.96
CA ILE A 175 4.78 24.31 11.14
C ILE A 175 4.07 24.66 12.45
N CYS A 176 2.91 24.05 12.72
CA CYS A 176 2.15 24.29 13.96
C CYS A 176 2.89 23.87 15.23
N LYS A 177 3.86 22.95 15.15
CA LYS A 177 4.68 22.54 16.30
C LYS A 177 5.87 23.49 16.56
N LYS A 178 6.33 24.22 15.54
CA LYS A 178 7.42 25.19 15.67
C LYS A 178 6.97 26.54 16.22
N ARG A 179 5.65 26.75 16.31
CA ARG A 179 5.01 27.95 16.84
C ARG A 179 4.56 27.69 18.27
#